data_AF-A0A5B0FFS7-F1
#
_entry.id   AF-A0A5B0FFS7-F1
#
_cell.length_a   1.000
_cell.length_b   1.000
_cell.length_c   1.000
_cell.angle_alpha   90.00
_cell.angle_beta   90.00
_cell.angle_gamma   90.00
#
_symmetry.space_group_name_H-M   'P 1'
#
loop_
_entity.id
_entity.type
_entity.pdbx_description
1 polymer ?
#
loop_
_entity_poly.entity_id
_entity_poly.type
_entity_poly.pdbx_seq_one_letter_code
_entity_poly.pdbx_strand_id
1 'polypeptide(L)'
;MLNIAQVVKYKVKDGDTLESLANSHGMTWRELAKYNFGTVDPDEINELLHSQVGCIKKTKDNKKFIFTGEDKPGIIYIPKNLSQRTFEPNDAYTLVVEQLHKKKLIPSKVMVYFRPTSDWDGKFGFDWLRVNGDVIRDEIGYEWPIDGGYDVQKPGSTGLTKEQAFAAFKAEYTTIETDFVDKPEYSVPYLNLFRMAVQGLESAYTTIETDFVYKPEYFVPYLNLFPMGVEGLEAAPCTAELQIGIGIKDEEPSNIELEYDRNLFYIDKDILNDKAVSGKRASKDGSIKITCIHPFSTEQKIDVLAYPKTWQEGDPIPLAGRIIVCPNNDIKEIKLVLIKVKTKITYRTRIGSFDDIELARLKNTLFQALVVAHLEHYQEVKKERYLIDQVIDYVFSLDVDCLDLTEDPNFKVINDSPGKFIDPKSFWLNEDYPNKKYVDPEMFEYLRRAFAAKKGADKYAGYFLVFSFDEKTFDGAIGQIEVKNEVFLKNAVLFAARTPYTLAHEVLHGLGLRHTHKEADDEVPFEKFCPDQQAKYTFKYKTTDNVMSYSRNAFTTWRWQWKILQENSVKRE
;
A
#
# COMPACT_ATOMS: atom_id res chain seq x y z
N MET A 1 -6.64 51.24 12.18
CA MET A 1 -7.11 50.28 13.20
C MET A 1 -6.97 48.89 12.62
N LEU A 2 -6.28 47.98 13.31
CA LEU A 2 -6.19 46.57 12.90
C LEU A 2 -7.58 45.94 13.07
N ASN A 3 -8.20 45.48 11.99
CA ASN A 3 -9.53 44.85 12.04
C ASN A 3 -9.37 43.36 11.77
N ILE A 4 -9.68 42.55 12.78
CA ILE A 4 -9.59 41.09 12.72
C ILE A 4 -11.00 40.56 12.41
N ALA A 5 -11.16 39.87 11.28
CA ALA A 5 -12.38 39.11 11.01
C ALA A 5 -12.45 37.91 11.96
N GLN A 6 -13.37 37.94 12.92
CA GLN A 6 -13.52 36.87 13.90
C GLN A 6 -14.56 35.84 13.43
N VAL A 7 -14.21 34.56 13.55
CA VAL A 7 -15.09 33.44 13.21
C VAL A 7 -15.34 32.64 14.48
N VAL A 8 -16.61 32.34 14.77
CA VAL A 8 -17.01 31.51 15.91
C VAL A 8 -17.25 30.09 15.41
N LYS A 9 -16.55 29.13 15.99
CA LYS A 9 -16.82 27.70 15.79
C LYS A 9 -18.03 27.32 16.64
N TYR A 10 -19.16 27.01 16.00
CA TYR A 10 -20.42 26.69 16.68
C TYR A 10 -20.73 25.19 16.56
N LYS A 11 -20.93 24.52 17.70
CA LYS A 11 -21.39 23.14 17.76
C LYS A 11 -22.92 23.11 17.67
N VAL A 12 -23.45 22.51 16.61
CA VAL A 12 -24.89 22.40 16.36
C VAL A 12 -25.59 21.57 17.43
N LYS A 13 -26.84 21.92 17.70
CA LYS A 13 -27.71 21.34 18.72
C LYS A 13 -29.05 20.93 18.13
N ASP A 14 -29.78 20.13 18.87
CA ASP A 14 -31.14 19.74 18.51
C ASP A 14 -32.03 20.96 18.31
N GLY A 15 -32.64 21.04 17.13
CA GLY A 15 -33.52 22.14 16.75
C GLY A 15 -32.82 23.32 16.05
N ASP A 16 -31.50 23.29 15.93
CA ASP A 16 -30.80 24.25 15.07
C ASP A 16 -31.16 24.05 13.61
N THR A 17 -31.13 25.16 12.86
CA THR A 17 -31.20 25.20 11.41
C THR A 17 -30.22 26.25 10.91
N LEU A 18 -29.82 26.17 9.64
CA LEU A 18 -29.01 27.24 9.04
C LEU A 18 -29.72 28.61 9.14
N GLU A 19 -31.05 28.61 9.08
CA GLU A 19 -31.86 29.81 9.24
C GLU A 19 -31.85 30.35 10.67
N SER A 20 -32.06 29.52 11.68
CA SER A 20 -32.04 29.97 13.08
C SER A 20 -30.64 30.46 13.50
N LEU A 21 -29.59 29.77 13.06
CA LEU A 21 -28.20 30.17 13.33
C LEU A 21 -27.83 31.47 12.62
N ALA A 22 -28.24 31.64 11.36
CA ALA A 22 -27.97 32.87 10.61
C ALA A 22 -28.73 34.07 11.19
N ASN A 23 -30.03 33.90 11.47
CA ASN A 23 -30.89 34.97 11.98
C ASN A 23 -30.42 35.47 13.35
N SER A 24 -29.98 34.55 14.24
CA SER A 24 -29.44 34.93 15.56
C SER A 24 -28.14 35.74 15.48
N HIS A 25 -27.47 35.76 14.32
CA HIS A 25 -26.23 36.49 14.09
C HIS A 25 -26.38 37.61 13.02
N GLY A 26 -27.61 37.99 12.70
CA GLY A 26 -27.91 39.12 11.82
C GLY A 26 -27.46 38.92 10.38
N MET A 27 -27.51 37.69 9.87
CA MET A 27 -27.25 37.35 8.47
C MET A 27 -28.34 36.42 7.93
N THR A 28 -28.39 36.25 6.61
CA THR A 28 -29.29 35.30 5.96
C THR A 28 -28.70 33.90 5.95
N TRP A 29 -29.56 32.88 5.90
CA TRP A 29 -29.10 31.48 5.77
C TRP A 29 -28.25 31.26 4.51
N ARG A 30 -28.49 32.04 3.44
CA ARG A 30 -27.70 31.97 2.20
C ARG A 30 -26.28 32.47 2.40
N GLU A 31 -26.10 33.54 3.18
CA GLU A 31 -24.76 34.04 3.52
C GLU A 31 -24.02 33.06 4.41
N LEU A 32 -24.69 32.48 5.41
CA LEU A 32 -24.10 31.47 6.28
C LEU A 32 -23.76 30.18 5.51
N ALA A 33 -24.64 29.72 4.61
CA ALA A 33 -24.42 28.55 3.78
C ALA A 33 -23.26 28.78 2.80
N LYS A 34 -23.25 29.92 2.10
CA LYS A 34 -22.16 30.27 1.19
C LYS A 34 -20.82 30.36 1.91
N TYR A 35 -20.82 30.85 3.16
CA TYR A 35 -19.61 30.92 3.99
C TYR A 35 -19.09 29.53 4.40
N ASN A 36 -19.97 28.63 4.80
CA ASN A 36 -19.58 27.30 5.29
C ASN A 36 -19.32 26.29 4.16
N PHE A 37 -20.06 26.40 3.06
CA PHE A 37 -20.17 25.36 2.04
C PHE A 37 -19.76 25.84 0.65
N GLY A 38 -19.54 27.15 0.45
CA GLY A 38 -19.24 27.73 -0.87
C GLY A 38 -20.43 27.79 -1.82
N THR A 39 -21.59 27.23 -1.44
CA THR A 39 -22.79 27.10 -2.26
C THR A 39 -24.04 27.61 -1.54
N VAL A 40 -25.08 27.90 -2.32
CA VAL A 40 -26.44 28.20 -1.83
C VAL A 40 -27.48 27.23 -2.39
N ASP A 41 -27.02 26.21 -3.14
CA ASP A 41 -27.89 25.17 -3.69
C ASP A 41 -28.37 24.24 -2.56
N PRO A 42 -29.68 24.10 -2.34
CA PRO A 42 -30.21 23.29 -1.25
C PRO A 42 -29.86 21.80 -1.32
N ASP A 43 -29.71 21.22 -2.52
CA ASP A 43 -29.43 19.80 -2.68
C ASP A 43 -27.95 19.53 -2.38
N GLU A 44 -27.05 20.38 -2.87
CA GLU A 44 -25.61 20.34 -2.53
C GLU A 44 -25.40 20.59 -1.03
N ILE A 45 -26.06 21.59 -0.45
CA ILE A 45 -26.01 21.84 1.01
C ILE A 45 -26.45 20.60 1.78
N ASN A 46 -27.51 19.92 1.35
CA ASN A 46 -28.00 18.75 2.06
C ASN A 46 -26.97 17.60 2.07
N GLU A 47 -26.21 17.41 1.00
CA GLU A 47 -25.09 16.46 0.98
C GLU A 47 -23.94 16.92 1.88
N LEU A 48 -23.61 18.21 1.86
CA LEU A 48 -22.54 18.80 2.66
C LEU A 48 -22.85 18.82 4.16
N LEU A 49 -24.13 18.87 4.56
CA LEU A 49 -24.54 18.67 5.94
C LEU A 49 -24.11 17.28 6.44
N HIS A 50 -24.23 16.25 5.61
CA HIS A 50 -23.77 14.91 5.95
C HIS A 50 -22.24 14.80 5.89
N SER A 51 -21.60 15.23 4.79
CA SER A 51 -20.17 14.99 4.57
C SER A 51 -19.25 15.92 5.36
N GLN A 52 -19.60 17.21 5.51
CA GLN A 52 -18.75 18.19 6.19
C GLN A 52 -19.16 18.44 7.63
N VAL A 53 -20.47 18.54 7.91
CA VAL A 53 -20.97 18.79 9.27
C VAL A 53 -21.11 17.49 10.06
N GLY A 54 -21.22 16.34 9.39
CA GLY A 54 -21.37 15.03 10.03
C GLY A 54 -22.79 14.77 10.51
N CYS A 55 -23.80 15.36 9.83
CA CYS A 55 -25.20 15.17 10.16
C CYS A 55 -25.66 13.74 9.86
N ILE A 56 -26.14 13.02 10.87
CA ILE A 56 -26.64 11.64 10.68
C ILE A 56 -28.16 11.55 10.69
N LYS A 57 -28.83 12.49 11.36
CA LYS A 57 -30.28 12.48 11.53
C LYS A 57 -30.96 13.09 10.33
N LYS A 58 -32.07 12.47 9.89
CA LYS A 58 -32.88 12.96 8.77
C LYS A 58 -34.28 13.41 9.21
N THR A 59 -34.92 14.20 8.37
CA THR A 59 -36.36 14.51 8.44
C THR A 59 -37.19 13.23 8.36
N LYS A 60 -38.46 13.27 8.80
CA LYS A 60 -39.37 12.10 8.84
C LYS A 60 -39.57 11.41 7.49
N ASP A 61 -39.40 12.14 6.39
CA ASP A 61 -39.47 11.62 5.02
C ASP A 61 -38.12 11.05 4.52
N ASN A 62 -37.09 11.01 5.36
CA ASN A 62 -35.73 10.54 5.09
C ASN A 62 -35.00 11.28 3.94
N LYS A 63 -35.44 12.49 3.58
CA LYS A 63 -34.87 13.23 2.45
C LYS A 63 -33.79 14.23 2.85
N LYS A 64 -33.95 14.91 3.99
CA LYS A 64 -33.06 16.01 4.38
C LYS A 64 -32.35 15.73 5.69
N PHE A 65 -31.06 16.03 5.76
CA PHE A 65 -30.31 15.99 7.00
C PHE A 65 -30.70 17.17 7.91
N ILE A 66 -30.75 16.91 9.20
CA ILE A 66 -31.07 17.91 10.23
C ILE A 66 -29.99 17.91 11.30
N PHE A 67 -29.73 19.09 11.86
CA PHE A 67 -28.79 19.21 12.96
C PHE A 67 -29.27 18.49 14.21
N THR A 68 -28.34 17.83 14.89
CA THR A 68 -28.50 17.24 16.21
C THR A 68 -27.24 17.44 17.03
N GLY A 69 -27.37 17.52 18.36
CA GLY A 69 -26.22 17.59 19.28
C GLY A 69 -25.29 16.39 19.18
N GLU A 70 -25.75 15.30 18.57
CA GLU A 70 -25.01 14.07 18.33
C GLU A 70 -24.11 14.12 17.07
N ASP A 71 -24.27 15.12 16.20
CA ASP A 71 -23.53 15.21 14.93
C ASP A 71 -22.02 15.30 15.15
N LYS A 72 -21.21 14.59 14.37
CA LYS A 72 -19.73 14.57 14.52
C LYS A 72 -19.03 14.90 13.20
N PRO A 73 -18.38 16.08 13.07
CA PRO A 73 -18.00 16.99 14.16
C PRO A 73 -19.11 17.93 14.62
N GLY A 74 -20.20 18.09 13.86
CA GLY A 74 -21.35 18.94 14.18
C GLY A 74 -21.01 20.44 14.20
N ILE A 75 -20.11 20.90 13.35
CA ILE A 75 -19.58 22.27 13.40
C ILE A 75 -20.09 23.13 12.25
N ILE A 76 -20.58 24.32 12.59
CA ILE A 76 -20.85 25.43 11.68
C ILE A 76 -19.97 26.62 12.10
N TYR A 77 -19.32 27.26 11.14
CA TYR A 77 -18.55 28.47 11.34
C TYR A 77 -19.43 29.69 11.15
N ILE A 78 -19.56 30.51 12.19
CA ILE A 78 -20.38 31.72 12.18
C ILE A 78 -19.46 32.94 12.11
N PRO A 79 -19.44 33.69 10.99
CA PRO A 79 -18.66 34.92 10.91
C PRO A 79 -19.27 35.97 11.84
N LYS A 80 -18.47 36.64 12.67
CA LYS A 80 -18.94 37.81 13.41
C LYS A 80 -19.15 38.97 12.43
N ASN A 81 -20.30 39.60 12.55
CA ASN A 81 -20.70 40.68 11.66
C ASN A 81 -19.78 41.90 11.85
N LEU A 82 -19.08 42.30 10.79
CA LEU A 82 -18.27 43.53 10.74
C LEU A 82 -19.14 44.80 10.74
N SER A 83 -20.46 44.66 10.60
CA SER A 83 -21.43 45.73 10.34
C SER A 83 -21.67 46.75 11.46
N GLN A 84 -20.99 46.69 12.60
CA GLN A 84 -21.11 47.75 13.60
C GLN A 84 -20.35 49.04 13.25
N ARG A 85 -19.65 49.11 12.10
CA ARG A 85 -19.05 50.37 11.64
C ARG A 85 -19.18 50.57 10.13
N THR A 86 -19.63 51.77 9.75
CA THR A 86 -19.57 52.32 8.40
C THR A 86 -18.11 52.54 7.99
N PHE A 87 -17.74 52.03 6.82
CA PHE A 87 -16.47 52.34 6.17
C PHE A 87 -16.68 53.55 5.28
N GLU A 88 -15.87 54.60 5.45
CA GLU A 88 -15.96 55.80 4.61
C GLU A 88 -15.47 55.47 3.19
N PRO A 89 -16.17 55.92 2.13
CA PRO A 89 -15.70 55.78 0.76
C PRO A 89 -14.34 56.46 0.56
N ASN A 90 -13.44 55.81 -0.20
CA ASN A 90 -12.09 56.27 -0.56
C ASN A 90 -10.99 56.13 0.51
N ASP A 91 -11.28 55.49 1.65
CA ASP A 91 -10.26 55.11 2.62
C ASP A 91 -9.72 53.70 2.36
N ALA A 92 -8.41 53.52 2.58
CA ALA A 92 -7.77 52.22 2.51
C ALA A 92 -7.91 51.47 3.84
N TYR A 93 -8.45 50.25 3.79
CA TYR A 93 -8.62 49.36 4.95
C TYR A 93 -7.77 48.09 4.78
N THR A 94 -7.15 47.64 5.86
CA THR A 94 -6.46 46.34 5.92
C THR A 94 -7.33 45.34 6.66
N LEU A 95 -7.79 44.31 5.94
CA LEU A 95 -8.38 43.11 6.54
C LEU A 95 -7.27 42.19 7.02
N VAL A 96 -7.25 41.88 8.32
CA VAL A 96 -6.36 40.87 8.88
C VAL A 96 -7.19 39.63 9.18
N VAL A 97 -6.93 38.55 8.46
CA VAL A 97 -7.53 37.24 8.72
C VAL A 97 -6.58 36.50 9.66
N GLU A 98 -7.06 36.12 10.84
CA GLU A 98 -6.31 35.25 11.72
C GLU A 98 -6.46 33.82 11.21
N GLN A 99 -5.38 33.25 10.71
CA GLN A 99 -5.34 31.82 10.38
C GLN A 99 -5.62 31.07 11.68
N LEU A 100 -6.65 30.22 11.71
CA LEU A 100 -6.88 29.29 12.82
C LEU A 100 -5.54 28.64 13.16
N HIS A 101 -5.01 28.94 14.36
CA HIS A 101 -3.65 28.60 14.74
C HIS A 101 -3.38 27.13 14.39
N LYS A 102 -2.32 26.89 13.62
CA LYS A 102 -1.90 25.54 13.26
C LYS A 102 -1.68 24.78 14.57
N LYS A 103 -2.50 23.76 14.84
CA LYS A 103 -2.47 22.98 16.09
C LYS A 103 -1.03 22.57 16.39
N LYS A 104 -0.53 22.92 17.58
CA LYS A 104 0.82 22.55 18.00
C LYS A 104 0.77 21.12 18.55
N LEU A 105 1.33 20.17 17.80
CA LEU A 105 1.46 18.79 18.24
C LEU A 105 2.74 18.60 19.08
N ILE A 106 2.65 17.82 20.16
CA ILE A 106 3.78 17.47 21.03
C ILE A 106 3.89 15.96 21.21
N PRO A 107 5.06 15.43 21.64
CA PRO A 107 5.21 14.02 21.99
C PRO A 107 4.17 13.58 23.03
N SER A 108 3.72 12.33 22.91
CA SER A 108 2.68 11.77 23.78
C SER A 108 3.21 10.65 24.67
N LYS A 109 2.70 10.62 25.91
CA LYS A 109 2.82 9.49 26.85
C LYS A 109 1.83 8.35 26.58
N VAL A 110 0.94 8.55 25.60
CA VAL A 110 0.05 7.54 25.04
C VAL A 110 0.61 7.14 23.67
N MET A 111 0.66 5.84 23.40
CA MET A 111 1.05 5.30 22.11
C MET A 111 -0.10 4.47 21.53
N VAL A 112 -0.57 4.80 20.33
CA VAL A 112 -1.56 4.04 19.57
C VAL A 112 -0.98 3.66 18.22
N TYR A 113 -0.85 2.36 17.96
CA TYR A 113 -0.25 1.81 16.74
C TYR A 113 -1.17 0.77 16.11
N PHE A 114 -0.98 0.54 14.81
CA PHE A 114 -1.90 -0.25 14.01
C PHE A 114 -1.18 -1.40 13.30
N ARG A 115 -1.84 -2.56 13.22
CA ARG A 115 -1.38 -3.71 12.44
C ARG A 115 -2.52 -4.30 11.63
N PRO A 116 -2.25 -4.94 10.49
CA PRO A 116 -3.27 -5.70 9.79
C PRO A 116 -3.78 -6.85 10.67
N THR A 117 -5.04 -7.22 10.47
CA THR A 117 -5.64 -8.40 11.12
C THR A 117 -4.89 -9.68 10.79
N SER A 118 -5.03 -10.72 11.61
CA SER A 118 -4.30 -11.99 11.44
C SER A 118 -4.62 -12.70 10.12
N ASP A 119 -5.80 -12.48 9.55
CA ASP A 119 -6.25 -13.00 8.26
C ASP A 119 -5.90 -12.09 7.06
N TRP A 120 -5.26 -10.95 7.31
CA TRP A 120 -4.74 -10.11 6.23
C TRP A 120 -3.63 -10.83 5.47
N ASP A 121 -3.84 -10.94 4.17
CA ASP A 121 -3.04 -11.72 3.24
C ASP A 121 -2.65 -10.85 2.02
N GLY A 122 -2.43 -9.55 2.28
CA GLY A 122 -1.99 -8.58 1.30
C GLY A 122 -3.09 -7.91 0.48
N LYS A 123 -4.37 -7.96 0.92
CA LYS A 123 -5.52 -7.43 0.15
C LYS A 123 -5.44 -5.93 -0.15
N PHE A 124 -4.73 -5.16 0.67
CA PHE A 124 -4.50 -3.72 0.53
C PHE A 124 -3.08 -3.39 0.97
N GLY A 125 -2.54 -2.24 0.54
CA GLY A 125 -1.15 -1.87 0.86
C GLY A 125 -1.05 -1.35 2.28
N PHE A 126 -0.31 -2.05 3.13
CA PHE A 126 0.01 -1.58 4.47
C PHE A 126 1.45 -1.95 4.79
N ASP A 127 2.29 -0.94 4.99
CA ASP A 127 3.72 -1.11 5.22
C ASP A 127 4.11 -0.45 6.55
N TRP A 128 4.73 -1.23 7.43
CA TRP A 128 5.18 -0.79 8.75
C TRP A 128 6.54 -1.40 9.06
N LEU A 129 7.36 -0.65 9.79
CA LEU A 129 8.62 -1.19 10.28
C LEU A 129 8.34 -2.23 11.36
N ARG A 130 8.68 -3.49 11.07
CA ARG A 130 8.65 -4.58 12.06
C ARG A 130 9.84 -4.44 13.00
N VAL A 131 9.55 -4.21 14.27
CA VAL A 131 10.51 -4.16 15.37
C VAL A 131 10.11 -5.15 16.44
N ASN A 132 11.07 -5.68 17.18
CA ASN A 132 10.79 -6.63 18.26
C ASN A 132 9.93 -5.98 19.35
N GLY A 133 9.09 -6.77 20.01
CA GLY A 133 8.20 -6.29 21.08
C GLY A 133 6.86 -5.74 20.59
N ASP A 134 6.44 -6.12 19.38
CA ASP A 134 5.03 -6.03 19.00
C ASP A 134 4.22 -7.05 19.79
N VAL A 135 3.07 -6.62 20.32
CA VAL A 135 2.21 -7.43 21.19
C VAL A 135 0.83 -7.67 20.60
N ILE A 136 0.53 -7.11 19.42
CA ILE A 136 -0.71 -7.38 18.69
C ILE A 136 -0.49 -8.30 17.50
N ARG A 137 0.75 -8.37 16.97
CA ARG A 137 1.13 -9.30 15.92
C ARG A 137 2.51 -9.90 16.20
N ASP A 138 2.58 -11.23 16.30
CA ASP A 138 3.85 -11.95 16.54
C ASP A 138 4.62 -12.12 15.24
N GLU A 139 5.62 -11.26 15.05
CA GLU A 139 6.44 -11.20 13.85
C GLU A 139 7.90 -10.96 14.18
N ILE A 140 8.78 -11.47 13.32
CA ILE A 140 10.21 -11.24 13.44
C ILE A 140 10.50 -9.79 13.04
N GLY A 141 11.16 -9.04 13.92
CA GLY A 141 11.62 -7.69 13.61
C GLY A 141 12.69 -7.69 12.50
N TYR A 142 12.64 -6.69 11.61
CA TYR A 142 13.44 -6.66 10.38
C TYR A 142 14.96 -6.54 10.59
N GLU A 143 15.40 -6.18 11.79
CA GLU A 143 16.83 -6.18 12.15
C GLU A 143 17.46 -7.58 12.07
N TRP A 144 16.72 -8.63 12.42
CA TRP A 144 17.24 -9.99 12.33
C TRP A 144 17.41 -10.52 10.90
N PRO A 145 16.38 -10.45 10.02
CA PRO A 145 16.45 -11.00 8.68
C PRO A 145 17.26 -10.16 7.71
N ILE A 146 17.40 -8.84 7.90
CA ILE A 146 18.26 -8.04 7.02
C ILE A 146 19.72 -8.50 7.14
N ASP A 147 20.40 -8.70 6.02
CA ASP A 147 21.79 -9.18 5.97
C ASP A 147 22.76 -8.18 5.31
N GLY A 148 22.20 -7.17 4.64
CA GLY A 148 22.95 -6.11 3.99
C GLY A 148 22.05 -5.31 3.05
N GLY A 149 22.68 -4.64 2.10
CA GLY A 149 21.98 -3.92 1.06
C GLY A 149 22.94 -3.47 -0.02
N TYR A 150 22.41 -2.78 -1.01
CA TYR A 150 23.18 -2.32 -2.15
C TYR A 150 23.42 -0.82 -2.02
N ASP A 151 24.66 -0.39 -2.26
CA ASP A 151 24.98 1.04 -2.28
C ASP A 151 24.67 1.58 -3.68
N VAL A 152 23.45 2.10 -3.82
CA VAL A 152 22.98 2.74 -5.05
C VAL A 152 23.78 4.00 -5.43
N GLN A 153 24.51 4.61 -4.49
CA GLN A 153 25.34 5.79 -4.76
C GLN A 153 26.76 5.40 -5.21
N LYS A 154 27.22 4.19 -4.90
CA LYS A 154 28.52 3.65 -5.31
C LYS A 154 28.38 2.26 -5.92
N PRO A 155 27.94 2.20 -7.19
CA PRO A 155 28.12 1.03 -8.03
C PRO A 155 29.56 0.45 -7.83
N GLY A 156 29.67 -0.86 -7.60
CA GLY A 156 30.95 -1.58 -7.51
C GLY A 156 31.55 -1.67 -6.10
N SER A 157 30.90 -1.09 -5.11
CA SER A 157 31.25 -1.27 -3.69
C SER A 157 30.84 -2.66 -3.18
N THR A 158 31.35 -3.04 -2.00
CA THR A 158 30.98 -4.28 -1.30
C THR A 158 29.53 -4.30 -0.78
N GLY A 159 28.72 -3.28 -1.09
CA GLY A 159 27.38 -3.09 -0.55
C GLY A 159 27.37 -2.52 0.87
N LEU A 160 26.17 -2.35 1.42
CA LEU A 160 25.93 -1.93 2.80
C LEU A 160 26.16 -3.11 3.75
N THR A 161 26.79 -2.86 4.90
CA THR A 161 26.76 -3.83 6.00
C THR A 161 25.34 -4.00 6.53
N LYS A 162 25.09 -5.06 7.30
CA LYS A 162 23.81 -5.30 7.97
C LYS A 162 23.34 -4.08 8.76
N GLU A 163 24.22 -3.43 9.52
CA GLU A 163 23.91 -2.28 10.36
C GLU A 163 23.58 -1.04 9.51
N GLN A 164 24.35 -0.78 8.46
CA GLN A 164 24.11 0.32 7.53
C GLN A 164 22.80 0.13 6.77
N ALA A 165 22.56 -1.09 6.28
CA ALA A 165 21.34 -1.45 5.57
C ALA A 165 20.11 -1.32 6.47
N PHE A 166 20.19 -1.78 7.73
CA PHE A 166 19.09 -1.64 8.67
C PHE A 166 18.82 -0.18 9.02
N ALA A 167 19.85 0.63 9.25
CA ALA A 167 19.70 2.06 9.49
C ALA A 167 19.05 2.76 8.27
N ALA A 168 19.48 2.44 7.06
CA ALA A 168 18.90 2.99 5.84
C ALA A 168 17.47 2.51 5.60
N PHE A 169 17.16 1.24 5.83
CA PHE A 169 15.81 0.69 5.71
C PHE A 169 14.87 1.31 6.75
N LYS A 170 15.34 1.47 7.99
CA LYS A 170 14.62 2.18 9.06
C LYS A 170 14.28 3.62 8.66
N ALA A 171 15.19 4.31 7.95
CA ALA A 171 15.01 5.68 7.50
C ALA A 171 13.97 5.84 6.36
N GLU A 172 13.51 4.76 5.72
CA GLU A 172 12.38 4.81 4.77
C GLU A 172 11.04 5.12 5.48
N TYR A 173 10.98 4.96 6.80
CA TYR A 173 9.81 5.19 7.62
C TYR A 173 9.87 6.54 8.32
N THR A 174 8.79 7.31 8.19
CA THR A 174 8.63 8.55 8.96
C THR A 174 8.52 8.20 10.44
N THR A 175 9.19 8.97 11.30
CA THR A 175 9.05 8.84 12.75
C THR A 175 8.32 10.03 13.34
N ILE A 176 7.64 9.79 14.46
CA ILE A 176 7.21 10.85 15.37
C ILE A 176 7.81 10.58 16.75
N GLU A 177 8.22 11.63 17.45
CA GLU A 177 8.71 11.54 18.81
C GLU A 177 7.58 11.13 19.76
N THR A 178 7.90 10.32 20.78
CA THR A 178 6.95 9.91 21.81
C THR A 178 7.63 9.87 23.18
N ASP A 179 6.86 10.22 24.22
CA ASP A 179 7.28 10.11 25.61
C ASP A 179 6.80 8.77 26.24
N PHE A 180 6.13 7.91 25.47
CA PHE A 180 5.72 6.60 25.92
C PHE A 180 6.92 5.63 25.92
N VAL A 181 7.27 5.14 27.11
CA VAL A 181 8.29 4.10 27.29
C VAL A 181 7.63 2.84 27.86
N ASP A 182 7.59 1.77 27.06
CA ASP A 182 6.88 0.52 27.36
C ASP A 182 7.43 -0.22 28.60
N LYS A 183 8.75 -0.21 28.78
CA LYS A 183 9.43 -0.74 29.96
C LYS A 183 10.30 0.37 30.56
N PRO A 184 10.26 0.62 31.88
CA PRO A 184 11.30 1.43 32.51
C PRO A 184 12.66 0.78 32.22
N GLU A 185 13.65 1.58 31.86
CA GLU A 185 15.00 1.13 31.53
C GLU A 185 15.53 0.10 32.55
N TYR A 186 15.55 -1.18 32.17
CA TYR A 186 16.54 -2.09 32.71
C TYR A 186 17.69 -2.15 31.71
N SER A 187 18.65 -1.26 31.95
CA SER A 187 20.08 -1.44 31.70
C SER A 187 20.45 -2.12 30.37
N VAL A 188 20.71 -1.33 29.34
CA VAL A 188 21.58 -1.77 28.24
C VAL A 188 22.95 -2.11 28.86
N PRO A 189 23.44 -3.37 28.82
CA PRO A 189 24.73 -3.74 29.42
C PRO A 189 25.91 -2.92 28.89
N TYR A 190 25.79 -2.42 27.66
CA TYR A 190 26.78 -1.56 27.01
C TYR A 190 26.96 -0.20 27.71
N LEU A 191 25.88 0.35 28.30
CA LEU A 191 25.93 1.60 29.09
C LEU A 191 26.59 1.37 30.45
N ASN A 192 26.39 0.21 31.09
CA ASN A 192 27.12 -0.15 32.32
C ASN A 192 28.60 -0.45 32.05
N LEU A 193 28.93 -1.05 30.90
CA LEU A 193 30.33 -1.21 30.46
C LEU A 193 31.02 0.13 30.21
N PHE A 194 30.33 1.09 29.59
CA PHE A 194 30.83 2.47 29.46
C PHE A 194 30.98 3.14 30.83
N ARG A 195 30.01 2.97 31.73
CA ARG A 195 30.05 3.52 33.10
C ARG A 195 31.23 2.95 33.91
N MET A 196 31.50 1.65 33.79
CA MET A 196 32.65 0.99 34.44
C MET A 196 33.98 1.36 33.78
N ALA A 197 34.02 1.54 32.46
CA ALA A 197 35.21 1.99 31.73
C ALA A 197 35.58 3.45 32.06
N VAL A 198 34.59 4.31 32.33
CA VAL A 198 34.79 5.70 32.75
C VAL A 198 35.17 5.79 34.24
N GLN A 199 34.65 4.92 35.10
CA GLN A 199 35.07 4.85 36.52
C GLN A 199 36.52 4.34 36.73
N GLY A 200 37.12 3.67 35.73
CA GLY A 200 38.53 3.29 35.74
C GLY A 200 39.50 4.43 35.39
N LEU A 201 38.99 5.62 35.06
CA LEU A 201 39.76 6.80 34.67
C LEU A 201 39.54 7.94 35.68
N GLU A 202 39.78 7.67 36.98
CA GLU A 202 39.95 8.72 37.97
C GLU A 202 41.32 9.40 37.80
N SER A 203 41.41 10.34 36.87
CA SER A 203 42.03 11.63 37.16
C SER A 203 41.73 12.61 36.04
N ALA A 204 41.14 13.73 36.44
CA ALA A 204 40.86 14.93 35.68
C ALA A 204 39.52 15.00 34.92
N TYR A 205 38.82 16.09 35.24
CA TYR A 205 37.69 16.73 34.57
C TYR A 205 36.27 16.35 35.03
N THR A 206 35.69 17.33 35.75
CA THR A 206 34.30 17.83 35.70
C THR A 206 33.20 16.83 35.35
N THR A 207 32.22 16.72 36.26
CA THR A 207 30.86 16.22 36.03
C THR A 207 30.38 16.50 34.61
N ILE A 208 30.44 15.49 33.74
CA ILE A 208 29.71 15.49 32.48
C ILE A 208 28.28 15.08 32.85
N GLU A 209 27.38 16.05 32.95
CA GLU A 209 25.94 15.79 32.84
C GLU A 209 25.69 15.20 31.45
N THR A 210 25.65 13.87 31.37
CA THR A 210 25.17 13.19 30.17
C THR A 210 23.66 13.03 30.31
N ASP A 211 22.92 14.11 30.05
CA ASP A 211 21.46 14.08 29.84
C ASP A 211 21.13 13.39 28.50
N PHE A 212 21.58 12.14 28.34
CA PHE A 212 21.23 11.32 27.17
C PHE A 212 19.85 10.71 27.41
N VAL A 213 18.80 11.52 27.22
CA VAL A 213 17.41 11.06 27.27
C VAL A 213 17.15 10.21 26.02
N TYR A 214 17.11 8.89 26.15
CA TYR A 214 16.64 8.00 25.10
C TYR A 214 15.16 8.28 24.83
N LYS A 215 14.85 8.92 23.70
CA LYS A 215 13.48 9.11 23.23
C LYS A 215 13.06 7.92 22.37
N PRO A 216 12.08 7.11 22.78
CA PRO A 216 11.54 6.07 21.90
C PRO A 216 10.91 6.70 20.65
N GLU A 217 10.99 5.97 19.53
CA GLU A 217 10.46 6.41 18.24
C GLU A 217 9.19 5.63 17.90
N TYR A 218 8.18 6.32 17.40
CA TYR A 218 7.04 5.70 16.73
C TYR A 218 7.28 5.71 15.22
N PHE A 219 7.35 4.52 14.61
CA PHE A 219 7.43 4.39 13.15
C PHE A 219 6.05 4.43 12.54
N VAL A 220 5.82 5.45 11.71
CA VAL A 220 4.53 5.71 11.07
C VAL A 220 4.32 4.70 9.93
N PRO A 221 3.26 3.89 9.96
CA PRO A 221 2.92 3.01 8.85
C PRO A 221 2.36 3.79 7.66
N TYR A 222 2.52 3.23 6.46
CA TYR A 222 1.94 3.70 5.22
C TYR A 222 0.77 2.83 4.81
N LEU A 223 -0.29 3.45 4.28
CA LEU A 223 -1.52 2.81 3.83
C LEU A 223 -1.83 3.23 2.39
N ASN A 224 -2.18 2.25 1.55
CA ASN A 224 -2.75 2.45 0.22
C ASN A 224 -4.16 1.89 0.18
N LEU A 225 -5.12 2.74 -0.18
CA LEU A 225 -6.52 2.39 -0.39
C LEU A 225 -7.03 3.01 -1.69
N PHE A 226 -7.88 2.28 -2.39
CA PHE A 226 -8.59 2.80 -3.56
C PHE A 226 -9.79 3.65 -3.10
N PRO A 227 -10.16 4.70 -3.87
CA PRO A 227 -11.38 5.45 -3.60
C PRO A 227 -12.63 4.60 -3.89
N MET A 228 -13.65 4.72 -3.05
CA MET A 228 -14.93 4.04 -3.23
C MET A 228 -15.69 4.57 -4.46
N GLY A 229 -16.44 3.68 -5.13
CA GLY A 229 -17.40 4.07 -6.17
C GLY A 229 -16.79 4.49 -7.51
N VAL A 230 -15.51 4.23 -7.74
CA VAL A 230 -14.89 4.46 -9.05
C VAL A 230 -15.16 3.27 -9.97
N GLU A 231 -15.79 3.55 -11.11
CA GLU A 231 -16.12 2.56 -12.14
C GLU A 231 -14.87 1.78 -12.57
N GLY A 232 -14.97 0.44 -12.66
CA GLY A 232 -13.89 -0.46 -13.04
C GLY A 232 -12.89 -0.78 -11.92
N LEU A 233 -13.19 -0.38 -10.67
CA LEU A 233 -12.41 -0.67 -9.46
C LEU A 233 -13.23 -1.40 -8.39
N GLU A 234 -14.32 -2.08 -8.77
CA GLU A 234 -15.28 -2.68 -7.84
C GLU A 234 -14.65 -3.77 -6.95
N ALA A 235 -13.61 -4.44 -7.46
CA ALA A 235 -12.87 -5.46 -6.72
C ALA A 235 -11.67 -4.89 -5.93
N ALA A 236 -11.36 -3.60 -6.08
CA ALA A 236 -10.21 -2.98 -5.44
C ALA A 236 -10.54 -2.58 -3.98
N PRO A 237 -9.60 -2.73 -3.04
CA PRO A 237 -9.84 -2.47 -1.62
C PRO A 237 -9.99 -0.97 -1.34
N CYS A 238 -11.20 -0.53 -1.02
CA CYS A 238 -11.44 0.83 -0.51
C CYS A 238 -11.47 0.92 1.02
N THR A 239 -11.48 -0.22 1.72
CA THR A 239 -11.48 -0.30 3.18
C THR A 239 -10.34 -1.17 3.69
N ALA A 240 -9.62 -0.68 4.71
CA ALA A 240 -8.68 -1.47 5.50
C ALA A 240 -9.24 -1.69 6.91
N GLU A 241 -9.14 -2.93 7.39
CA GLU A 241 -9.37 -3.25 8.81
C GLU A 241 -8.03 -3.47 9.51
N LEU A 242 -7.78 -2.73 10.59
CA LEU A 242 -6.53 -2.72 11.31
C LEU A 242 -6.77 -2.96 12.80
N GLN A 243 -6.03 -3.89 13.40
CA GLN A 243 -5.97 -4.08 14.84
C GLN A 243 -5.31 -2.88 15.52
N ILE A 244 -5.79 -2.55 16.72
CA ILE A 244 -5.31 -1.42 17.50
C ILE A 244 -4.44 -1.93 18.65
N GLY A 245 -3.20 -1.49 18.68
CA GLY A 245 -2.29 -1.62 19.82
C GLY A 245 -2.26 -0.32 20.59
N ILE A 246 -2.20 -0.42 21.92
CA ILE A 246 -2.19 0.75 22.81
C ILE A 246 -1.24 0.57 23.98
N GLY A 247 -0.62 1.67 24.41
CA GLY A 247 0.11 1.79 25.67
C GLY A 247 -0.10 3.18 26.25
N ILE A 248 -0.29 3.28 27.56
CA ILE A 248 -0.61 4.52 28.27
C ILE A 248 0.25 4.61 29.52
N LYS A 249 1.06 5.66 29.61
CA LYS A 249 1.98 5.88 30.72
C LYS A 249 1.50 7.01 31.64
N ASP A 250 1.76 6.83 32.94
CA ASP A 250 1.50 7.75 34.06
C ASP A 250 0.03 8.00 34.38
N GLU A 251 -0.73 8.56 33.44
CA GLU A 251 -2.11 8.97 33.66
C GLU A 251 -3.04 8.59 32.51
N GLU A 252 -4.29 8.33 32.86
CA GLU A 252 -5.36 8.09 31.89
C GLU A 252 -5.69 9.41 31.15
N PRO A 253 -5.73 9.41 29.80
CA PRO A 253 -6.18 10.57 29.03
C PRO A 253 -7.69 10.80 29.20
N SER A 254 -8.13 12.05 29.06
CA SER A 254 -9.57 12.37 29.02
C SER A 254 -10.22 11.78 27.77
N ASN A 255 -9.56 11.94 26.61
CA ASN A 255 -10.02 11.47 25.32
C ASN A 255 -8.86 10.96 24.44
N ILE A 256 -9.16 10.01 23.56
CA ILE A 256 -8.27 9.58 22.48
C ILE A 256 -9.09 9.61 21.19
N GLU A 257 -8.78 10.52 20.28
CA GLU A 257 -9.54 10.72 19.04
C GLU A 257 -8.69 10.55 17.79
N LEU A 258 -9.32 10.18 16.69
CA LEU A 258 -8.72 10.13 15.37
C LEU A 258 -9.10 11.41 14.61
N GLU A 259 -8.10 12.20 14.24
CA GLU A 259 -8.22 13.39 13.40
C GLU A 259 -7.82 13.07 11.95
N TYR A 260 -8.73 13.34 11.02
CA TYR A 260 -8.58 13.07 9.59
C TYR A 260 -9.56 13.93 8.77
N ASP A 261 -9.33 14.01 7.45
CA ASP A 261 -10.27 14.67 6.53
C ASP A 261 -11.49 13.77 6.27
N ARG A 262 -12.64 14.17 6.82
CA ARG A 262 -13.91 13.44 6.71
C ARG A 262 -14.53 13.48 5.31
N ASN A 263 -14.04 14.38 4.43
CA ASN A 263 -14.42 14.34 3.02
C ASN A 263 -13.71 13.20 2.30
N LEU A 264 -12.51 12.83 2.74
CA LEU A 264 -11.69 11.81 2.08
C LEU A 264 -11.87 10.43 2.68
N PHE A 265 -12.13 10.35 4.00
CA PHE A 265 -12.19 9.10 4.73
C PHE A 265 -13.41 8.98 5.62
N TYR A 266 -13.89 7.74 5.78
CA TYR A 266 -14.79 7.33 6.85
C TYR A 266 -14.06 6.34 7.75
N ILE A 267 -14.00 6.65 9.05
CA ILE A 267 -13.45 5.73 10.06
C ILE A 267 -14.56 5.36 11.03
N ASP A 268 -14.80 4.06 11.20
CA ASP A 268 -15.90 3.53 12.03
C ASP A 268 -15.77 3.87 13.53
N LYS A 269 -14.55 4.16 13.98
CA LYS A 269 -14.22 4.57 15.35
C LYS A 269 -13.36 5.83 15.32
N ASP A 270 -13.99 6.99 15.51
CA ASP A 270 -13.31 8.28 15.60
C ASP A 270 -12.85 8.63 17.02
N ILE A 271 -13.25 7.84 18.02
CA ILE A 271 -12.86 7.94 19.43
C ILE A 271 -12.58 6.54 19.97
N LEU A 272 -11.48 6.38 20.70
CA LEU A 272 -11.10 5.13 21.38
C LEU A 272 -11.50 5.17 22.85
N ASN A 273 -12.06 4.07 23.35
CA ASN A 273 -12.57 3.96 24.72
C ASN A 273 -11.55 3.37 25.68
N ASP A 274 -10.54 2.67 25.16
CA ASP A 274 -9.50 2.07 25.98
C ASP A 274 -8.49 3.12 26.45
N LYS A 275 -8.65 3.57 27.69
CA LYS A 275 -7.83 4.64 28.29
C LYS A 275 -7.05 4.17 29.52
N ALA A 276 -7.06 2.86 29.79
CA ALA A 276 -6.43 2.30 30.98
C ALA A 276 -4.90 2.36 30.90
N VAL A 277 -4.27 2.95 31.93
CA VAL A 277 -2.81 2.98 32.10
C VAL A 277 -2.24 1.56 32.03
N SER A 278 -1.32 1.33 31.09
CA SER A 278 -0.71 0.03 30.85
C SER A 278 0.54 0.15 29.99
N GLY A 279 1.39 -0.89 30.03
CA GLY A 279 2.33 -1.14 28.93
C GLY A 279 1.59 -1.45 27.62
N LYS A 280 2.36 -1.74 26.57
CA LYS A 280 1.82 -2.15 25.26
C LYS A 280 0.96 -3.39 25.42
N ARG A 281 -0.20 -3.37 24.77
CA ARG A 281 -1.11 -4.52 24.62
C ARG A 281 -2.07 -4.27 23.46
N ALA A 282 -2.84 -5.30 23.09
CA ALA A 282 -4.03 -5.11 22.27
C ALA A 282 -5.04 -4.19 22.98
N SER A 283 -5.62 -3.27 22.22
CA SER A 283 -6.70 -2.40 22.71
C SER A 283 -8.00 -3.21 22.88
N LYS A 284 -8.79 -2.86 23.90
CA LYS A 284 -10.15 -3.35 24.09
C LYS A 284 -11.11 -2.86 23.00
N ASP A 285 -10.76 -1.81 22.27
CA ASP A 285 -11.52 -1.35 21.10
C ASP A 285 -11.38 -2.30 19.88
N GLY A 286 -10.45 -3.27 19.94
CA GLY A 286 -10.28 -4.30 18.92
C GLY A 286 -9.61 -3.79 17.64
N SER A 287 -10.39 -3.60 16.58
CA SER A 287 -9.95 -3.11 15.27
C SER A 287 -10.62 -1.80 14.88
N ILE A 288 -10.03 -1.05 13.94
CA ILE A 288 -10.68 0.06 13.22
C ILE A 288 -10.85 -0.29 11.74
N LYS A 289 -11.87 0.26 11.11
CA LYS A 289 -12.09 0.23 9.66
C LYS A 289 -11.91 1.62 9.09
N ILE A 290 -10.94 1.76 8.19
CA ILE A 290 -10.65 3.00 7.47
C ILE A 290 -11.12 2.81 6.04
N THR A 291 -12.07 3.64 5.59
CA THR A 291 -12.60 3.60 4.23
C THR A 291 -12.23 4.89 3.49
N CYS A 292 -11.69 4.78 2.28
CA CYS A 292 -11.45 5.93 1.42
C CYS A 292 -12.70 6.21 0.57
N ILE A 293 -13.29 7.39 0.77
CA ILE A 293 -14.54 7.81 0.14
C ILE A 293 -14.26 8.52 -1.19
N HIS A 294 -13.25 9.39 -1.22
CA HIS A 294 -12.93 10.23 -2.37
C HIS A 294 -11.43 10.22 -2.71
N PRO A 295 -11.08 10.35 -4.00
CA PRO A 295 -9.68 10.38 -4.43
C PRO A 295 -8.98 11.66 -3.97
N PHE A 296 -7.66 11.58 -3.76
CA PHE A 296 -6.83 12.72 -3.37
C PHE A 296 -5.42 12.65 -3.96
N SER A 297 -4.82 13.83 -4.14
CA SER A 297 -3.55 13.99 -4.89
C SER A 297 -2.32 14.25 -4.03
N THR A 298 -2.50 14.46 -2.73
CA THR A 298 -1.40 14.72 -1.79
C THR A 298 -1.52 13.78 -0.60
N GLU A 299 -0.37 13.43 -0.03
CA GLU A 299 -0.31 12.58 1.16
C GLU A 299 -1.26 13.08 2.26
N GLN A 300 -2.07 12.17 2.80
CA GLN A 300 -3.00 12.44 3.89
C GLN A 300 -2.51 11.78 5.17
N LYS A 301 -2.97 12.32 6.31
CA LYS A 301 -2.63 11.81 7.64
C LYS A 301 -3.89 11.50 8.40
N ILE A 302 -3.86 10.38 9.12
CA ILE A 302 -4.83 10.04 10.15
C ILE A 302 -4.06 10.11 11.47
N ASP A 303 -4.27 11.17 12.23
CA ASP A 303 -3.57 11.45 13.48
C ASP A 303 -4.37 10.92 14.66
N VAL A 304 -3.70 10.29 15.62
CA VAL A 304 -4.32 9.89 16.89
C VAL A 304 -3.91 10.89 17.96
N LEU A 305 -4.86 11.63 18.49
CA LEU A 305 -4.65 12.69 19.48
C LEU A 305 -5.11 12.21 20.85
N ALA A 306 -4.23 12.29 21.86
CA ALA A 306 -4.53 11.88 23.22
C ALA A 306 -4.54 13.10 24.15
N TYR A 307 -5.72 13.48 24.64
CA TYR A 307 -5.91 14.67 25.45
C TYR A 307 -5.66 14.37 26.93
N PRO A 308 -4.75 15.08 27.60
CA PRO A 308 -4.65 15.05 29.05
C PRO A 308 -5.96 15.45 29.73
N LYS A 309 -6.15 15.04 30.98
CA LYS A 309 -7.33 15.47 31.79
C LYS A 309 -7.31 16.98 32.07
N THR A 310 -6.13 17.60 32.03
CA THR A 310 -5.89 19.02 32.28
C THR A 310 -5.93 19.90 31.03
N TRP A 311 -6.10 19.31 29.84
CA TRP A 311 -6.03 20.05 28.57
C TRP A 311 -7.13 21.09 28.42
N GLN A 312 -6.78 22.25 27.88
CA GLN A 312 -7.67 23.35 27.55
C GLN A 312 -7.50 23.78 26.09
N GLU A 313 -8.53 24.41 25.51
CA GLU A 313 -8.47 24.93 24.15
C GLU A 313 -7.29 25.91 23.99
N GLY A 314 -6.42 25.62 23.01
CA GLY A 314 -5.18 26.37 22.78
C GLY A 314 -3.93 25.67 23.33
N ASP A 315 -4.06 24.69 24.21
CA ASP A 315 -2.94 23.88 24.66
C ASP A 315 -2.40 22.99 23.53
N PRO A 316 -1.07 22.73 23.50
CA PRO A 316 -0.51 21.75 22.59
C PRO A 316 -1.14 20.37 22.79
N ILE A 317 -1.34 19.63 21.70
CA ILE A 317 -2.05 18.35 21.72
C ILE A 317 -1.03 17.21 21.58
N PRO A 318 -1.01 16.23 22.52
CA PRO A 318 -0.15 15.06 22.38
C PRO A 318 -0.55 14.16 21.20
N LEU A 319 0.42 13.92 20.30
CA LEU A 319 0.27 13.02 19.15
C LEU A 319 0.64 11.60 19.57
N ALA A 320 -0.36 10.73 19.73
CA ALA A 320 -0.22 9.37 20.21
C ALA A 320 0.07 8.33 19.11
N GLY A 321 -0.23 8.67 17.86
CA GLY A 321 -0.06 7.77 16.72
C GLY A 321 -0.37 8.48 15.42
N ARG A 322 0.00 7.87 14.31
CA ARG A 322 -0.27 8.40 12.96
C ARG A 322 -0.30 7.25 11.96
N ILE A 323 -1.16 7.35 10.96
CA ILE A 323 -1.04 6.60 9.69
C ILE A 323 -0.85 7.63 8.58
N ILE A 324 0.07 7.34 7.65
CA ILE A 324 0.18 8.08 6.40
C ILE A 324 -0.60 7.32 5.31
N VAL A 325 -1.55 7.99 4.66
CA VAL A 325 -2.26 7.43 3.50
C VAL A 325 -1.70 8.05 2.23
N CYS A 326 -1.18 7.21 1.32
CA CYS A 326 -0.55 7.72 0.10
C CYS A 326 -1.61 8.20 -0.91
N PRO A 327 -1.27 9.16 -1.79
CA PRO A 327 -2.16 9.64 -2.86
C PRO A 327 -2.71 8.50 -3.72
N ASN A 328 -3.98 8.60 -4.10
CA ASN A 328 -4.69 7.55 -4.84
C ASN A 328 -5.48 8.07 -6.04
N ASN A 329 -5.19 9.28 -6.51
CA ASN A 329 -5.77 9.84 -7.72
C ASN A 329 -4.99 9.46 -9.01
N ASP A 330 -3.77 8.93 -8.90
CA ASP A 330 -2.96 8.44 -10.01
C ASP A 330 -2.83 6.92 -9.97
N ILE A 331 -3.97 6.25 -10.12
CA ILE A 331 -4.06 4.79 -10.17
C ILE A 331 -3.43 4.29 -11.46
N LYS A 332 -2.65 3.21 -11.36
CA LYS A 332 -2.00 2.58 -12.51
C LYS A 332 -2.71 1.30 -12.91
N GLU A 333 -2.44 0.84 -14.12
CA GLU A 333 -2.93 -0.41 -14.63
C GLU A 333 -1.88 -1.19 -15.43
N ILE A 334 -2.11 -2.50 -15.48
CA ILE A 334 -1.42 -3.43 -16.35
C ILE A 334 -2.47 -4.35 -17.02
N LYS A 335 -2.20 -4.71 -18.27
CA LYS A 335 -3.03 -5.67 -19.02
C LYS A 335 -2.23 -6.95 -19.21
N LEU A 336 -2.82 -8.08 -18.84
CA LEU A 336 -2.18 -9.39 -18.96
C LEU A 336 -3.04 -10.31 -19.82
N VAL A 337 -2.39 -11.07 -20.68
CA VAL A 337 -3.01 -12.19 -21.39
C VAL A 337 -2.52 -13.51 -20.81
N LEU A 338 -3.47 -14.31 -20.35
CA LEU A 338 -3.29 -15.62 -19.74
C LEU A 338 -3.38 -16.71 -20.81
N ILE A 339 -2.25 -17.33 -21.13
CA ILE A 339 -2.08 -18.27 -22.24
C ILE A 339 -1.80 -19.66 -21.69
N LYS A 340 -2.81 -20.54 -21.76
CA LYS A 340 -2.60 -21.97 -21.47
C LYS A 340 -1.76 -22.57 -22.58
N VAL A 341 -0.74 -23.35 -22.25
CA VAL A 341 0.10 -24.06 -23.22
C VAL A 341 -0.24 -25.54 -23.20
N LYS A 342 -0.44 -26.12 -24.39
CA LYS A 342 -0.73 -27.54 -24.57
C LYS A 342 0.46 -28.23 -25.21
N THR A 343 0.94 -29.28 -24.55
CA THR A 343 2.16 -30.01 -24.93
C THR A 343 1.88 -31.50 -25.04
N LYS A 344 2.76 -32.19 -25.76
CA LYS A 344 2.86 -33.66 -25.78
C LYS A 344 4.33 -34.02 -25.88
N ILE A 345 5.09 -33.73 -24.82
CA ILE A 345 6.56 -33.89 -24.80
C ILE A 345 6.95 -35.33 -25.07
N THR A 346 6.32 -36.26 -24.35
CA THR A 346 6.48 -37.70 -24.56
C THR A 346 5.21 -38.27 -25.20
N TYR A 347 4.43 -39.04 -24.45
CA TYR A 347 3.21 -39.70 -24.93
C TYR A 347 1.94 -39.06 -24.37
N ARG A 348 2.02 -38.36 -23.24
CA ARG A 348 0.86 -37.72 -22.59
C ARG A 348 0.67 -36.31 -23.08
N THR A 349 -0.58 -35.96 -23.37
CA THR A 349 -0.97 -34.57 -23.60
C THR A 349 -1.22 -33.90 -22.27
N ARG A 350 -0.69 -32.69 -22.11
CA ARG A 350 -0.86 -31.84 -20.94
C ARG A 350 -1.27 -30.45 -21.36
N ILE A 351 -2.01 -29.75 -20.50
CA ILE A 351 -2.48 -28.39 -20.74
C ILE A 351 -2.30 -27.62 -19.44
N GLY A 352 -1.59 -26.49 -19.50
CA GLY A 352 -1.48 -25.62 -18.34
C GLY A 352 -2.83 -25.02 -17.93
N SER A 353 -2.87 -24.52 -16.70
CA SER A 353 -4.06 -23.95 -16.09
C SER A 353 -3.74 -22.61 -15.41
N PHE A 354 -4.79 -21.87 -15.08
CA PHE A 354 -4.72 -20.75 -14.14
C PHE A 354 -5.75 -20.98 -13.06
N ASP A 355 -5.33 -20.89 -11.80
CA ASP A 355 -6.22 -21.08 -10.64
C ASP A 355 -6.74 -19.73 -10.12
N ASP A 356 -7.99 -19.69 -9.66
CA ASP A 356 -8.59 -18.44 -9.20
C ASP A 356 -7.86 -17.82 -8.00
N ILE A 357 -7.22 -18.65 -7.15
CA ILE A 357 -6.45 -18.19 -6.00
C ILE A 357 -5.18 -17.47 -6.47
N GLU A 358 -4.44 -17.99 -7.45
CA GLU A 358 -3.24 -17.29 -7.95
C GLU A 358 -3.60 -15.97 -8.65
N LEU A 359 -4.72 -15.92 -9.37
CA LEU A 359 -5.23 -14.68 -9.99
C LEU A 359 -5.63 -13.65 -8.94
N ALA A 360 -6.31 -14.08 -7.86
CA ALA A 360 -6.67 -13.21 -6.74
C ALA A 360 -5.42 -12.70 -6.00
N ARG A 361 -4.40 -13.54 -5.81
CA ARG A 361 -3.13 -13.17 -5.17
C ARG A 361 -2.37 -12.12 -5.97
N LEU A 362 -2.28 -12.30 -7.30
CA LEU A 362 -1.71 -11.29 -8.18
C LEU A 362 -2.40 -9.93 -8.01
N LYS A 363 -3.73 -9.90 -8.03
CA LYS A 363 -4.51 -8.66 -7.83
C LYS A 363 -4.23 -8.03 -6.48
N ASN A 364 -4.32 -8.81 -5.39
CA ASN A 364 -4.05 -8.32 -4.04
C ASN A 364 -2.65 -7.70 -3.93
N THR A 365 -1.62 -8.37 -4.44
CA THR A 365 -0.25 -7.86 -4.44
C THR A 365 -0.14 -6.51 -5.18
N LEU A 366 -0.75 -6.38 -6.36
CA LEU A 366 -0.70 -5.14 -7.15
C LEU A 366 -1.53 -4.01 -6.53
N PHE A 367 -2.63 -4.33 -5.85
CA PHE A 367 -3.42 -3.37 -5.09
C PHE A 367 -2.62 -2.68 -3.97
N GLN A 368 -1.61 -3.36 -3.43
CA GLN A 368 -0.72 -2.73 -2.45
C GLN A 368 0.00 -1.51 -3.01
N ALA A 369 0.23 -1.48 -4.32
CA ALA A 369 0.87 -0.38 -5.03
C ALA A 369 -0.12 0.49 -5.82
N LEU A 370 -1.43 0.37 -5.59
CA LEU A 370 -2.46 1.06 -6.39
C LEU A 370 -2.37 0.76 -7.91
N VAL A 371 -1.97 -0.47 -8.25
CA VAL A 371 -1.92 -0.98 -9.61
C VAL A 371 -3.07 -1.98 -9.82
N VAL A 372 -3.81 -1.83 -10.92
CA VAL A 372 -4.93 -2.70 -11.29
C VAL A 372 -4.49 -3.67 -12.38
N ALA A 373 -4.78 -4.95 -12.21
CA ALA A 373 -4.54 -5.97 -13.23
C ALA A 373 -5.82 -6.30 -14.01
N HIS A 374 -5.79 -6.03 -15.30
CA HIS A 374 -6.79 -6.50 -16.26
C HIS A 374 -6.33 -7.84 -16.82
N LEU A 375 -7.09 -8.90 -16.50
CA LEU A 375 -6.76 -10.27 -16.86
C LEU A 375 -7.66 -10.72 -18.02
N GLU A 376 -7.06 -11.07 -19.15
CA GLU A 376 -7.76 -11.66 -20.28
C GLU A 376 -7.24 -13.07 -20.55
N HIS A 377 -8.12 -14.05 -20.70
CA HIS A 377 -7.72 -15.35 -21.22
C HIS A 377 -7.55 -15.27 -22.73
N TYR A 378 -6.48 -15.86 -23.25
CA TYR A 378 -6.36 -16.06 -24.69
C TYR A 378 -7.50 -16.94 -25.18
N GLN A 379 -8.13 -16.52 -26.29
CA GLN A 379 -9.16 -17.24 -27.01
C GLN A 379 -8.84 -17.14 -28.49
N GLU A 380 -8.71 -18.27 -29.18
CA GLU A 380 -8.53 -18.26 -30.64
C GLU A 380 -9.90 -18.11 -31.31
N VAL A 381 -9.96 -17.23 -32.30
CA VAL A 381 -11.20 -17.00 -33.06
C VAL A 381 -11.31 -18.04 -34.17
N LYS A 382 -12.10 -19.08 -33.96
CA LYS A 382 -12.44 -20.05 -35.00
C LYS A 382 -13.49 -19.45 -35.94
N LYS A 383 -13.16 -19.47 -37.24
CA LYS A 383 -14.10 -19.12 -38.30
C LYS A 383 -14.63 -20.42 -38.87
N GLU A 384 -15.77 -20.88 -38.38
CA GLU A 384 -16.39 -22.10 -38.85
C GLU A 384 -17.38 -21.78 -39.97
N ARG A 385 -17.32 -22.60 -41.02
CA ARG A 385 -18.20 -22.48 -42.19
C ARG A 385 -19.38 -23.42 -41.96
N TYR A 386 -20.58 -22.84 -41.83
CA TYR A 386 -21.81 -23.61 -41.76
C TYR A 386 -22.55 -23.51 -43.10
N LEU A 387 -23.13 -24.63 -43.53
CA LEU A 387 -24.10 -24.69 -44.62
C LEU A 387 -25.48 -24.71 -43.96
N ILE A 388 -26.19 -23.58 -44.02
CA ILE A 388 -27.57 -23.47 -43.56
C ILE A 388 -28.40 -23.15 -44.81
N ASP A 389 -29.35 -24.01 -45.15
CA ASP A 389 -30.27 -23.84 -46.28
C ASP A 389 -29.59 -23.51 -47.63
N GLN A 390 -28.50 -24.22 -47.95
CA GLN A 390 -27.68 -24.02 -49.17
C GLN A 390 -26.99 -22.65 -49.28
N VAL A 391 -27.06 -21.81 -48.24
CA VAL A 391 -26.28 -20.57 -48.11
C VAL A 391 -25.07 -20.86 -47.23
N ILE A 392 -23.92 -20.33 -47.64
CA ILE A 392 -22.71 -20.38 -46.81
C ILE A 392 -22.82 -19.27 -45.77
N ASP A 393 -22.91 -19.64 -44.50
CA ASP A 393 -22.83 -18.71 -43.39
C ASP A 393 -21.54 -18.93 -42.58
N TYR A 394 -21.05 -17.88 -41.94
CA TYR A 394 -19.85 -17.92 -41.12
C TYR A 394 -20.21 -17.63 -39.67
N VAL A 395 -20.07 -18.65 -38.81
CA VAL A 395 -20.21 -18.48 -37.37
C VAL A 395 -18.82 -18.33 -36.78
N PHE A 396 -18.62 -17.27 -36.00
CA PHE A 396 -17.41 -17.10 -35.20
C PHE A 396 -17.68 -17.73 -33.83
N SER A 397 -16.94 -18.80 -33.50
CA SER A 397 -16.92 -19.38 -32.17
C SER A 397 -15.65 -18.98 -31.43
N LEU A 398 -15.80 -18.66 -30.14
CA LEU A 398 -14.70 -18.47 -29.21
C LEU A 398 -14.55 -19.79 -28.45
N ASP A 399 -13.56 -20.60 -28.81
CA ASP A 399 -13.13 -21.71 -27.97
C ASP A 399 -12.06 -21.23 -26.99
N VAL A 400 -11.99 -21.87 -25.82
CA VAL A 400 -10.84 -21.71 -24.91
C VAL A 400 -9.66 -22.44 -25.55
N ASP A 401 -9.05 -21.79 -26.54
CA ASP A 401 -7.90 -22.32 -27.23
C ASP A 401 -6.61 -21.98 -26.46
N CYS A 402 -5.72 -22.96 -26.45
CA CYS A 402 -4.41 -22.88 -25.85
C CYS A 402 -3.38 -22.60 -26.95
N LEU A 403 -2.18 -22.17 -26.55
CA LEU A 403 -1.03 -22.29 -27.44
C LEU A 403 -0.71 -23.79 -27.58
N ASP A 404 -1.21 -24.42 -28.64
CA ASP A 404 -0.96 -25.84 -28.93
C ASP A 404 0.42 -26.02 -29.57
N LEU A 405 1.34 -26.63 -28.81
CA LEU A 405 2.70 -27.00 -29.18
C LEU A 405 2.85 -28.53 -29.31
N THR A 406 1.75 -29.29 -29.36
CA THR A 406 1.80 -30.75 -29.38
C THR A 406 2.46 -31.34 -30.62
N GLU A 407 2.56 -30.58 -31.71
CA GLU A 407 3.28 -30.94 -32.94
C GLU A 407 4.57 -30.14 -33.15
N ASP A 408 4.96 -29.31 -32.18
CA ASP A 408 6.16 -28.51 -32.26
C ASP A 408 7.42 -29.37 -31.98
N PRO A 409 8.37 -29.50 -32.93
CA PRO A 409 9.54 -30.34 -32.74
C PRO A 409 10.46 -29.86 -31.61
N ASN A 410 10.36 -28.60 -31.15
CA ASN A 410 11.15 -28.11 -30.04
C ASN A 410 10.64 -28.61 -28.68
N PHE A 411 9.37 -29.03 -28.61
CA PHE A 411 8.66 -29.45 -27.38
C PHE A 411 8.24 -30.93 -27.43
N LYS A 412 8.95 -31.77 -28.19
CA LYS A 412 8.64 -33.21 -28.35
C LYS A 412 9.89 -34.06 -28.32
N VAL A 413 9.74 -35.31 -27.91
CA VAL A 413 10.72 -36.39 -28.13
C VAL A 413 10.31 -37.17 -29.38
N ILE A 414 11.20 -37.22 -30.38
CA ILE A 414 10.99 -37.94 -31.65
C ILE A 414 12.07 -39.00 -31.77
N ASN A 415 11.70 -40.30 -31.81
CA ASN A 415 12.64 -41.42 -31.88
C ASN A 415 13.77 -41.32 -30.83
N ASP A 416 13.40 -41.14 -29.56
CA ASP A 416 14.30 -40.93 -28.42
C ASP A 416 15.22 -39.69 -28.51
N SER A 417 15.01 -38.83 -29.51
CA SER A 417 15.72 -37.57 -29.66
C SER A 417 14.87 -36.43 -29.07
N PRO A 418 15.31 -35.80 -27.97
CA PRO A 418 14.59 -34.69 -27.38
C PRO A 418 14.68 -33.45 -28.28
N GLY A 419 13.55 -32.72 -28.36
CA GLY A 419 13.48 -31.40 -28.96
C GLY A 419 14.35 -30.39 -28.22
N LYS A 420 14.54 -29.23 -28.85
CA LYS A 420 15.44 -28.17 -28.37
C LYS A 420 15.23 -27.79 -26.90
N PHE A 421 13.98 -27.65 -26.47
CA PHE A 421 13.62 -27.21 -25.11
C PHE A 421 13.29 -28.36 -24.18
N ILE A 422 13.78 -29.57 -24.47
CA ILE A 422 13.59 -30.77 -23.66
C ILE A 422 14.94 -31.24 -23.15
N ASP A 423 15.08 -31.41 -21.84
CA ASP A 423 16.32 -31.92 -21.25
C ASP A 423 16.53 -33.40 -21.64
N PRO A 424 17.70 -33.77 -22.19
CA PRO A 424 17.96 -35.13 -22.67
C PRO A 424 18.03 -36.20 -21.59
N LYS A 425 18.09 -35.84 -20.31
CA LYS A 425 18.20 -36.81 -19.21
C LYS A 425 16.85 -37.10 -18.56
N SER A 426 16.10 -36.05 -18.27
CA SER A 426 14.82 -36.10 -17.56
C SER A 426 13.61 -36.16 -18.49
N PHE A 427 13.76 -35.73 -19.75
CA PHE A 427 12.66 -35.45 -20.67
C PHE A 427 11.65 -34.43 -20.12
N TRP A 428 12.09 -33.57 -19.20
CA TRP A 428 11.35 -32.41 -18.71
C TRP A 428 11.71 -31.17 -19.54
N LEU A 429 10.99 -30.07 -19.34
CA LEU A 429 11.32 -28.82 -20.03
C LEU A 429 12.73 -28.36 -19.62
N ASN A 430 13.44 -27.81 -20.61
CA ASN A 430 14.72 -27.13 -20.47
C ASN A 430 14.52 -25.67 -20.90
N GLU A 431 13.90 -24.92 -20.02
CA GLU A 431 13.60 -23.49 -20.10
C GLU A 431 14.84 -22.63 -20.22
N ASP A 432 15.96 -23.09 -19.65
CA ASP A 432 17.24 -22.38 -19.64
C ASP A 432 18.06 -22.58 -20.93
N TYR A 433 17.56 -23.36 -21.89
CA TYR A 433 18.30 -23.66 -23.12
C TYR A 433 18.84 -22.38 -23.79
N PRO A 434 20.15 -22.30 -24.15
CA PRO A 434 21.12 -23.41 -24.23
C PRO A 434 21.95 -23.71 -22.95
N ASN A 435 21.47 -23.38 -21.75
CA ASN A 435 22.11 -23.60 -20.44
C ASN A 435 23.53 -23.01 -20.36
N LYS A 436 23.69 -21.79 -20.87
CA LYS A 436 24.94 -21.05 -20.75
C LYS A 436 24.76 -19.97 -19.69
N LYS A 437 25.66 -19.94 -18.70
CA LYS A 437 25.65 -19.09 -17.50
C LYS A 437 25.46 -17.57 -17.74
N TYR A 438 25.42 -17.11 -19.00
CA TYR A 438 25.31 -15.70 -19.39
C TYR A 438 24.58 -15.51 -20.73
N VAL A 439 23.68 -16.43 -21.11
CA VAL A 439 22.92 -16.32 -22.36
C VAL A 439 21.43 -16.28 -22.03
N ASP A 440 20.74 -15.31 -22.61
CA ASP A 440 19.29 -15.16 -22.51
C ASP A 440 18.60 -16.46 -23.00
N PRO A 441 17.73 -17.09 -22.18
CA PRO A 441 17.13 -18.36 -22.56
C PRO A 441 16.22 -18.23 -23.78
N GLU A 442 16.40 -19.12 -24.77
CA GLU A 442 15.75 -18.99 -26.08
C GLU A 442 14.26 -19.38 -26.07
N MET A 443 13.82 -20.17 -25.08
CA MET A 443 12.45 -20.67 -25.00
C MET A 443 11.42 -19.54 -24.88
N PHE A 444 11.72 -18.51 -24.09
CA PHE A 444 10.81 -17.41 -23.81
C PHE A 444 10.52 -16.58 -25.06
N GLU A 445 11.56 -16.19 -25.78
CA GLU A 445 11.44 -15.47 -27.05
C GLU A 445 10.71 -16.33 -28.09
N TYR A 446 10.97 -17.65 -28.11
CA TYR A 446 10.27 -18.59 -28.97
C TYR A 446 8.76 -18.60 -28.69
N LEU A 447 8.35 -18.69 -27.43
CA LEU A 447 6.93 -18.69 -27.03
C LEU A 447 6.21 -17.42 -27.46
N ARG A 448 6.84 -16.25 -27.30
CA ARG A 448 6.27 -14.98 -27.78
C ARG A 448 6.04 -14.99 -29.29
N ARG A 449 7.03 -15.46 -30.06
CA ARG A 449 6.93 -15.55 -31.52
C ARG A 449 5.86 -16.55 -31.94
N ALA A 450 5.81 -17.71 -31.29
CA ALA A 450 4.81 -18.75 -31.56
C ALA A 450 3.39 -18.25 -31.25
N PHE A 451 3.21 -17.51 -30.15
CA PHE A 451 1.94 -16.88 -29.80
C PHE A 451 1.56 -15.77 -30.79
N ALA A 452 2.47 -14.87 -31.13
CA ALA A 452 2.22 -13.78 -32.07
C ALA A 452 1.83 -14.27 -33.48
N ALA A 453 2.21 -15.50 -33.85
CA ALA A 453 1.80 -16.14 -35.09
C ALA A 453 0.36 -16.71 -35.07
N LYS A 454 -0.28 -16.76 -33.90
CA LYS A 454 -1.67 -17.22 -33.77
C LYS A 454 -2.66 -16.14 -34.18
N LYS A 455 -3.78 -16.57 -34.76
CA LYS A 455 -4.84 -15.67 -35.19
C LYS A 455 -5.52 -15.02 -33.99
N GLY A 456 -5.66 -13.70 -33.99
CA GLY A 456 -6.23 -12.92 -32.89
C GLY A 456 -5.22 -12.56 -31.79
N ALA A 457 -3.97 -13.02 -31.89
CA ALA A 457 -2.91 -12.63 -30.96
C ALA A 457 -2.54 -11.14 -31.07
N ASP A 458 -2.80 -10.52 -32.23
CA ASP A 458 -2.60 -9.10 -32.52
C ASP A 458 -3.37 -8.18 -31.56
N LYS A 459 -4.53 -8.62 -31.05
CA LYS A 459 -5.30 -7.91 -30.02
C LYS A 459 -4.48 -7.67 -28.74
N TYR A 460 -3.57 -8.57 -28.42
CA TYR A 460 -2.78 -8.54 -27.19
C TYR A 460 -1.43 -7.83 -27.36
N ALA A 461 -1.25 -7.05 -28.43
CA ALA A 461 -0.06 -6.24 -28.61
C ALA A 461 0.14 -5.29 -27.40
N GLY A 462 1.32 -5.34 -26.78
CA GLY A 462 1.67 -4.55 -25.60
C GLY A 462 1.16 -5.11 -24.26
N TYR A 463 0.40 -6.22 -24.26
CA TYR A 463 0.01 -6.90 -23.03
C TYR A 463 1.23 -7.60 -22.41
N PHE A 464 1.20 -7.76 -21.09
CA PHE A 464 2.07 -8.70 -20.39
C PHE A 464 1.63 -10.12 -20.77
N LEU A 465 2.56 -10.92 -21.31
CA LEU A 465 2.28 -12.30 -21.71
C LEU A 465 2.54 -13.24 -20.53
N VAL A 466 1.59 -14.12 -20.22
CA VAL A 466 1.76 -15.14 -19.18
C VAL A 466 1.43 -16.51 -19.77
N PHE A 467 2.46 -17.33 -19.96
CA PHE A 467 2.33 -18.71 -20.41
C PHE A 467 2.22 -19.66 -19.22
N SER A 468 1.35 -20.65 -19.29
CA SER A 468 1.22 -21.69 -18.27
C SER A 468 1.36 -23.08 -18.88
N PHE A 469 2.33 -23.84 -18.37
CA PHE A 469 2.55 -25.25 -18.68
C PHE A 469 2.09 -26.14 -17.51
N ASP A 470 1.64 -27.36 -17.82
CA ASP A 470 1.47 -28.46 -16.85
C ASP A 470 2.68 -29.42 -16.90
N GLU A 471 3.83 -28.92 -17.31
CA GLU A 471 5.08 -29.68 -17.40
C GLU A 471 6.03 -29.26 -16.27
N LYS A 472 6.86 -30.19 -15.82
CA LYS A 472 7.98 -29.89 -14.92
C LYS A 472 9.18 -29.39 -15.73
N THR A 473 10.05 -28.65 -15.08
CA THR A 473 11.37 -28.30 -15.59
C THR A 473 12.44 -29.21 -15.03
N PHE A 474 13.55 -29.35 -15.74
CA PHE A 474 14.67 -30.24 -15.39
C PHE A 474 15.36 -29.90 -14.07
N ASP A 475 15.34 -28.62 -13.69
CA ASP A 475 15.99 -28.07 -12.49
C ASP A 475 15.01 -27.81 -11.33
N GLY A 476 13.70 -27.90 -11.59
CA GLY A 476 12.64 -27.68 -10.62
C GLY A 476 12.12 -26.25 -10.51
N ALA A 477 12.47 -25.34 -11.44
CA ALA A 477 11.81 -24.05 -11.58
C ALA A 477 10.27 -24.21 -11.69
N ILE A 478 9.56 -23.33 -11.00
CA ILE A 478 8.09 -23.32 -10.94
C ILE A 478 7.48 -22.11 -11.66
N GLY A 479 8.31 -21.13 -11.98
CA GLY A 479 8.00 -19.93 -12.75
C GLY A 479 9.30 -19.20 -13.08
N GLN A 480 9.27 -18.42 -14.17
CA GLN A 480 10.39 -17.56 -14.56
C GLN A 480 9.88 -16.43 -15.46
N ILE A 481 10.51 -15.27 -15.33
CA ILE A 481 10.35 -14.12 -16.22
C ILE A 481 11.40 -14.16 -17.34
N GLU A 482 11.05 -13.73 -18.55
CA GLU A 482 12.05 -13.53 -19.60
C GLU A 482 12.99 -12.39 -19.23
N VAL A 483 14.30 -12.67 -19.29
CA VAL A 483 15.36 -11.69 -19.13
C VAL A 483 16.11 -11.57 -20.46
N LYS A 484 16.35 -10.33 -20.90
CA LYS A 484 17.17 -10.07 -22.09
C LYS A 484 18.19 -8.97 -21.80
N ASN A 485 19.48 -9.28 -21.89
CA ASN A 485 20.56 -8.37 -21.50
C ASN A 485 20.31 -7.74 -20.11
N GLU A 486 20.03 -8.59 -19.11
CA GLU A 486 19.78 -8.18 -17.71
C GLU A 486 18.49 -7.35 -17.47
N VAL A 487 17.67 -7.16 -18.51
CA VAL A 487 16.38 -6.45 -18.43
C VAL A 487 15.22 -7.44 -18.39
N PHE A 488 14.35 -7.29 -17.40
CA PHE A 488 13.10 -8.04 -17.32
C PHE A 488 12.13 -7.61 -18.42
N LEU A 489 11.61 -8.58 -19.17
CA LEU A 489 10.56 -8.37 -20.15
C LEU A 489 9.21 -8.81 -19.57
N LYS A 490 8.11 -8.19 -20.04
CA LYS A 490 6.73 -8.51 -19.62
C LYS A 490 6.25 -9.82 -20.25
N ASN A 491 6.97 -10.91 -19.99
CA ASN A 491 6.74 -12.25 -20.54
C ASN A 491 7.12 -13.33 -19.51
N ALA A 492 6.14 -13.80 -18.76
CA ALA A 492 6.32 -14.82 -17.73
C ALA A 492 5.92 -16.21 -18.23
N VAL A 493 6.61 -17.23 -17.74
CA VAL A 493 6.28 -18.64 -17.98
C VAL A 493 6.12 -19.33 -16.62
N LEU A 494 5.00 -20.02 -16.44
CA LEU A 494 4.66 -20.77 -15.24
C LEU A 494 4.70 -22.26 -15.54
N PHE A 495 5.19 -23.04 -14.57
CA PHE A 495 5.36 -24.49 -14.71
C PHE A 495 4.50 -25.26 -13.69
N ALA A 496 4.56 -26.58 -13.77
CA ALA A 496 3.86 -27.47 -12.84
C ALA A 496 4.44 -27.36 -11.41
N ALA A 497 3.64 -27.77 -10.42
CA ALA A 497 3.99 -27.78 -9.00
C ALA A 497 4.24 -26.39 -8.36
N ARG A 498 3.85 -25.31 -9.04
CA ARG A 498 3.91 -23.95 -8.51
C ARG A 498 2.94 -23.70 -7.35
N THR A 499 3.17 -22.60 -6.65
CA THR A 499 2.32 -22.16 -5.52
C THR A 499 1.39 -21.02 -5.96
N PRO A 500 0.36 -20.69 -5.17
CA PRO A 500 -0.51 -19.53 -5.48
C PRO A 500 0.19 -18.17 -5.54
N TYR A 501 1.46 -18.07 -5.11
CA TYR A 501 2.24 -16.83 -5.13
C TYR A 501 3.18 -16.73 -6.34
N THR A 502 3.39 -17.82 -7.08
CA THR A 502 4.36 -17.86 -8.18
C THR A 502 4.00 -16.89 -9.30
N LEU A 503 2.72 -16.81 -9.70
CA LEU A 503 2.28 -15.83 -10.71
C LEU A 503 2.58 -14.40 -10.27
N ALA A 504 2.24 -14.05 -9.02
CA ALA A 504 2.50 -12.70 -8.50
C ALA A 504 4.00 -12.38 -8.52
N HIS A 505 4.84 -13.33 -8.10
CA HIS A 505 6.29 -13.21 -8.11
C HIS A 505 6.86 -12.93 -9.50
N GLU A 506 6.51 -13.74 -10.50
CA GLU A 506 7.01 -13.55 -11.87
C GLU A 506 6.51 -12.24 -12.51
N VAL A 507 5.25 -11.87 -12.26
CA VAL A 507 4.72 -10.60 -12.78
C VAL A 507 5.43 -9.40 -12.15
N LEU A 508 5.73 -9.47 -10.85
CA LEU A 508 6.45 -8.41 -10.14
C LEU A 508 7.87 -8.22 -10.68
N HIS A 509 8.55 -9.30 -11.11
CA HIS A 509 9.80 -9.17 -11.85
C HIS A 509 9.63 -8.41 -13.17
N GLY A 510 8.60 -8.74 -13.95
CA GLY A 510 8.28 -8.01 -15.20
C GLY A 510 7.87 -6.55 -14.97
N LEU A 511 7.68 -6.13 -13.71
CA LEU A 511 7.46 -4.75 -13.28
C LEU A 511 8.68 -4.15 -12.55
N GLY A 512 9.85 -4.79 -12.65
CA GLY A 512 11.13 -4.27 -12.18
C GLY A 512 11.54 -4.71 -10.77
N LEU A 513 10.75 -5.53 -10.07
CA LEU A 513 11.21 -6.00 -8.76
C LEU A 513 12.28 -7.07 -8.92
N ARG A 514 13.34 -6.97 -8.12
CA ARG A 514 14.36 -8.01 -7.96
C ARG A 514 14.07 -8.79 -6.68
N HIS A 515 14.71 -9.94 -6.51
CA HIS A 515 14.69 -10.65 -5.24
C HIS A 515 15.19 -9.78 -4.10
N THR A 516 14.65 -10.02 -2.92
CA THR A 516 15.03 -9.28 -1.71
C THR A 516 16.09 -10.02 -0.90
N HIS A 517 16.77 -10.99 -1.51
CA HIS A 517 17.85 -11.75 -0.91
C HIS A 517 18.98 -11.93 -1.93
N LYS A 518 20.16 -12.28 -1.44
CA LYS A 518 21.27 -12.68 -2.32
C LYS A 518 20.99 -14.02 -2.97
N GLU A 519 21.41 -14.19 -4.22
CA GLU A 519 21.42 -15.50 -4.88
C GLU A 519 22.61 -16.34 -4.40
N ALA A 520 22.47 -17.67 -4.49
CA ALA A 520 23.52 -18.59 -4.04
C ALA A 520 24.85 -18.46 -4.83
N ASP A 521 24.78 -17.89 -6.04
CA ASP A 521 25.90 -17.74 -6.99
C ASP A 521 26.39 -16.28 -7.13
N ASP A 522 26.11 -15.41 -6.14
CA ASP A 522 26.41 -13.96 -6.11
C ASP A 522 27.91 -13.59 -6.02
N GLU A 523 28.79 -14.31 -6.73
CA GLU A 523 30.14 -13.80 -7.04
C GLU A 523 30.13 -12.66 -8.08
N VAL A 524 28.96 -12.39 -8.69
CA VAL A 524 28.78 -11.36 -9.72
C VAL A 524 28.64 -9.97 -9.08
N PRO A 525 29.41 -8.95 -9.52
CA PRO A 525 29.29 -7.59 -9.01
C PRO A 525 27.88 -7.02 -9.18
N PHE A 526 27.36 -6.35 -8.14
CA PHE A 526 25.99 -5.80 -8.08
C PHE A 526 25.60 -4.97 -9.31
N GLU A 527 26.53 -4.22 -9.90
CA GLU A 527 26.28 -3.35 -11.06
C GLU A 527 25.86 -4.13 -12.31
N LYS A 528 26.33 -5.38 -12.43
CA LYS A 528 25.92 -6.32 -13.48
C LYS A 528 24.63 -7.05 -13.09
N PHE A 529 24.35 -7.16 -11.80
CA PHE A 529 23.16 -7.86 -11.32
C PHE A 529 21.91 -6.97 -11.28
N CYS A 530 22.08 -5.66 -11.08
CA CYS A 530 21.00 -4.68 -10.92
C CYS A 530 21.38 -3.32 -11.52
N PRO A 531 21.55 -3.22 -12.85
CA PRO A 531 21.95 -1.98 -13.53
C PRO A 531 20.92 -0.84 -13.38
N ASP A 532 19.69 -1.20 -13.03
CA ASP A 532 18.52 -0.34 -12.82
C ASP A 532 18.35 0.19 -11.38
N GLN A 533 19.20 -0.24 -10.43
CA GLN A 533 19.15 0.12 -9.01
C GLN A 533 17.80 -0.18 -8.31
N GLN A 534 17.04 -1.14 -8.84
CA GLN A 534 15.71 -1.50 -8.34
C GLN A 534 15.75 -2.41 -7.10
N ALA A 535 16.94 -2.86 -6.68
CA ALA A 535 17.17 -3.55 -5.41
C ALA A 535 17.89 -2.64 -4.41
N LYS A 536 17.36 -2.53 -3.18
CA LYS A 536 17.93 -1.68 -2.12
C LYS A 536 18.55 -2.45 -0.97
N TYR A 537 17.84 -3.46 -0.47
CA TYR A 537 18.19 -4.19 0.76
C TYR A 537 18.14 -5.68 0.50
N THR A 538 19.05 -6.40 1.14
CA THR A 538 19.09 -7.86 1.11
C THR A 538 18.67 -8.40 2.49
N PHE A 539 17.85 -9.44 2.44
CA PHE A 539 17.34 -10.17 3.58
C PHE A 539 17.74 -11.63 3.41
N LYS A 540 17.80 -12.35 4.53
CA LYS A 540 18.03 -13.79 4.52
C LYS A 540 16.94 -14.49 3.71
N TYR A 541 17.36 -15.41 2.87
CA TYR A 541 16.50 -16.24 2.03
C TYR A 541 15.31 -16.83 2.81
N LYS A 542 14.09 -16.64 2.29
CA LYS A 542 12.81 -17.16 2.86
C LYS A 542 12.43 -16.66 4.26
N THR A 543 12.99 -15.55 4.72
CA THR A 543 12.74 -15.05 6.10
C THR A 543 11.72 -13.92 6.21
N THR A 544 11.35 -13.29 5.11
CA THR A 544 10.29 -12.28 5.08
C THR A 544 9.05 -12.81 4.37
N ASP A 545 7.90 -12.17 4.61
CA ASP A 545 6.66 -12.42 3.87
C ASP A 545 6.54 -11.57 2.60
N ASN A 546 7.64 -10.95 2.17
CA ASN A 546 7.69 -10.22 0.92
C ASN A 546 7.51 -11.18 -0.27
N VAL A 547 6.76 -10.77 -1.29
CA VAL A 547 6.54 -11.59 -2.50
C VAL A 547 7.86 -12.02 -3.15
N MET A 548 8.93 -11.23 -3.02
CA MET A 548 10.24 -11.47 -3.62
C MET A 548 11.23 -12.24 -2.73
N SER A 549 10.76 -12.88 -1.65
CA SER A 549 11.57 -13.59 -0.62
C SER A 549 11.69 -15.11 -0.84
N TYR A 550 10.95 -15.67 -1.80
CA TYR A 550 10.69 -17.12 -1.96
C TYR A 550 10.07 -17.83 -0.74
N SER A 551 9.62 -17.08 0.26
CA SER A 551 8.90 -17.64 1.41
C SER A 551 7.62 -18.34 0.95
N ARG A 552 7.16 -19.33 1.73
CA ARG A 552 5.86 -19.98 1.47
C ARG A 552 4.68 -19.04 1.71
N ASN A 553 4.88 -18.01 2.51
CA ASN A 553 3.88 -17.00 2.86
C ASN A 553 4.38 -15.64 2.34
N ALA A 554 4.34 -15.46 1.02
CA ALA A 554 4.94 -14.31 0.33
C ALA A 554 3.84 -13.44 -0.27
N PHE A 555 3.28 -12.52 0.53
CA PHE A 555 2.08 -11.74 0.18
C PHE A 555 2.20 -10.25 0.46
N THR A 556 3.33 -9.76 0.97
CA THR A 556 3.55 -8.34 1.25
C THR A 556 4.54 -7.71 0.25
N THR A 557 4.46 -6.39 0.12
CA THR A 557 5.43 -5.55 -0.57
C THR A 557 5.66 -4.28 0.25
N TRP A 558 6.86 -3.71 0.18
CA TRP A 558 7.19 -2.48 0.89
C TRP A 558 6.85 -1.25 0.06
N ARG A 559 6.67 -0.10 0.72
CA ARG A 559 6.36 1.18 0.07
C ARG A 559 7.36 1.58 -1.00
N TRP A 560 8.64 1.30 -0.80
CA TRP A 560 9.65 1.60 -1.82
C TRP A 560 9.47 0.72 -3.08
N GLN A 561 9.00 -0.52 -2.94
CA GLN A 561 8.65 -1.38 -4.08
C GLN A 561 7.38 -0.89 -4.77
N TRP A 562 6.40 -0.35 -4.04
CA TRP A 562 5.18 0.22 -4.63
C TRP A 562 5.50 1.28 -5.69
N LYS A 563 6.51 2.13 -5.43
CA LYS A 563 6.96 3.14 -6.39
C LYS A 563 7.48 2.52 -7.70
N ILE A 564 8.33 1.50 -7.60
CA ILE A 564 8.88 0.79 -8.77
C ILE A 564 7.76 0.15 -9.59
N LEU A 565 6.79 -0.47 -8.92
CA LEU A 565 5.62 -1.08 -9.57
C LEU A 565 4.77 -0.04 -10.30
N GLN A 566 4.55 1.13 -9.69
CA GLN A 566 3.81 2.23 -10.33
C GLN A 566 4.55 2.80 -11.54
N GLU A 567 5.87 3.02 -11.43
CA GLU A 567 6.73 3.56 -12.50
C GLU A 567 6.79 2.65 -13.74
N ASN A 568 6.69 1.33 -13.53
CA ASN A 568 6.70 0.32 -14.60
C ASN A 568 5.29 -0.08 -15.08
N SER A 569 4.25 0.61 -14.60
CA SER A 569 2.85 0.44 -14.98
C SER A 569 2.34 1.63 -15.79
N VAL A 570 1.19 1.47 -16.47
CA VAL A 570 0.61 2.54 -17.29
C VAL A 570 -0.40 3.32 -16.45
N LYS A 571 -0.54 4.62 -16.70
CA LYS A 571 -1.60 5.41 -16.06
C LYS A 571 -2.96 4.90 -16.54
N ARG A 572 -3.89 4.70 -15.61
CA ARG A 572 -5.28 4.36 -15.95
C ARG A 572 -5.94 5.56 -16.62
N GLU A 573 -6.54 5.32 -17.80
CA GLU A 573 -7.27 6.35 -18.57
C GLU A 573 -8.63 6.70 -17.95
#